data_AF-A0A7Y1XWQ4-F1
#
_entry.id   AF-A0A7Y1XWQ4-F1
#
_cell.length_a   1.000
_cell.length_b   1.000
_cell.length_c   1.000
_cell.angle_alpha   90.00
_cell.angle_beta   90.00
_cell.angle_gamma   90.00
#
_symmetry.space_group_name_H-M   'P 1'
#
loop_
_entity.id
_entity.type
_entity.pdbx_description
1 polymer ?
#
loop_
_entity_poly.entity_id
_entity_poly.type
_entity_poly.pdbx_seq_one_letter_code
_entity_poly.pdbx_strand_id
1 'polypeptide(L)'
;MTGTASAAALCNGETPTIVGRSSGTGTTLIVGTDGPDVIMGTPGADIIRALGGNDVVCGGGGRDVIVGGFGKDLLMGDGGPDKVIGGAGADRVMGGGGRDLLKGGSGADVVIGGKGEDRCFDNRAEHYCERVNSEAGTTPTAPASLTDVVPSHSLNASLSEDQFTAIIADEIFRLVNVERARAGVDPLVRDAALDAGSKRWSTAMAAPGALFMHDPNLGFAGENIAQNYILEDYTRSLAAAHAGSLMGQWMNSSGHRANILKADYENFGAGVAMKGNLTYATQRFTF
;
A
#
# COMPACT_ATOMS: atom_id res chain seq x y z
N MET A 1 24.37 -23.98 9.29
CA MET A 1 24.85 -22.63 8.92
C MET A 1 24.17 -22.29 7.60
N THR A 2 23.01 -21.63 7.65
CA THR A 2 22.29 -21.19 6.44
C THR A 2 22.65 -19.73 6.22
N GLY A 3 23.50 -19.49 5.21
CA GLY A 3 23.92 -18.15 4.82
C GLY A 3 22.73 -17.35 4.33
N THR A 4 22.53 -16.17 4.90
CA THR A 4 21.57 -15.18 4.43
C THR A 4 22.09 -14.56 3.15
N ALA A 5 21.47 -14.88 2.01
CA ALA A 5 21.71 -14.18 0.75
C ALA A 5 21.26 -12.71 0.91
N SER A 6 22.09 -11.77 0.49
CA SER A 6 21.74 -10.35 0.49
C SER A 6 20.69 -10.06 -0.58
N ALA A 7 19.95 -8.95 -0.47
CA ALA A 7 19.01 -8.56 -1.52
C ALA A 7 19.68 -8.37 -2.90
N ALA A 8 20.97 -7.99 -2.91
CA ALA A 8 21.79 -7.97 -4.13
C ALA A 8 22.12 -9.37 -4.69
N ALA A 9 22.04 -10.43 -3.89
CA ALA A 9 22.19 -11.81 -4.37
C ALA A 9 20.90 -12.35 -5.03
N LEU A 10 19.72 -11.81 -4.68
CA LEU A 10 18.44 -12.22 -5.28
C LEU A 10 18.29 -11.72 -6.73
N CYS A 11 18.75 -10.50 -7.05
CA CYS A 11 18.80 -10.01 -8.45
C CYS A 11 19.96 -10.60 -9.27
N ASN A 12 20.80 -11.46 -8.69
CA ASN A 12 21.91 -12.14 -9.37
C ASN A 12 21.65 -13.63 -9.64
N GLY A 13 20.40 -14.10 -9.53
CA GLY A 13 19.99 -15.36 -10.15
C GLY A 13 19.80 -16.57 -9.23
N GLU A 14 19.65 -16.41 -7.91
CA GLU A 14 19.26 -17.54 -7.06
C GLU A 14 17.73 -17.66 -6.96
N THR A 15 17.18 -18.46 -7.88
CA THR A 15 15.80 -18.96 -7.97
C THR A 15 14.68 -17.91 -7.79
N PRO A 16 14.42 -17.09 -8.82
CA PRO A 16 13.21 -16.27 -8.89
C PRO A 16 11.92 -17.11 -8.87
N THR A 17 10.89 -16.62 -8.21
CA THR A 17 9.54 -17.20 -8.25
C THR A 17 8.83 -16.84 -9.56
N ILE A 18 9.11 -15.64 -10.10
CA ILE A 18 8.51 -15.12 -11.33
C ILE A 18 9.60 -14.47 -12.21
N VAL A 19 9.67 -14.89 -13.48
CA VAL A 19 10.62 -14.34 -14.47
C VAL A 19 9.86 -13.90 -15.71
N GLY A 20 10.14 -12.70 -16.21
CA GLY A 20 9.72 -12.28 -17.55
C GLY A 20 10.28 -13.23 -18.61
N ARG A 21 9.47 -14.09 -19.21
CA ARG A 21 9.92 -15.10 -20.20
C ARG A 21 10.05 -14.54 -21.62
N SER A 22 10.56 -13.32 -21.76
CA SER A 22 10.84 -12.69 -23.05
C SER A 22 12.32 -12.33 -23.13
N SER A 23 13.07 -13.00 -24.01
CA SER A 23 14.40 -12.56 -24.44
C SER A 23 14.34 -11.43 -25.48
N GLY A 24 13.16 -10.85 -25.70
CA GLY A 24 12.93 -9.81 -26.69
C GLY A 24 13.12 -8.41 -26.10
N THR A 25 13.69 -7.50 -26.88
CA THR A 25 13.84 -6.07 -26.59
C THR A 25 12.51 -5.28 -26.62
N GLY A 26 11.38 -5.98 -26.58
CA GLY A 26 10.03 -5.41 -26.64
C GLY A 26 9.41 -5.31 -25.25
N THR A 27 8.27 -4.63 -25.15
CA THR A 27 7.63 -4.43 -23.85
C THR A 27 7.06 -5.73 -23.26
N THR A 28 7.50 -6.13 -22.05
CA THR A 28 6.95 -7.31 -21.36
C THR A 28 5.98 -6.89 -20.25
N LEU A 29 4.89 -7.63 -20.05
CA LEU A 29 4.02 -7.49 -18.87
C LEU A 29 4.30 -8.65 -17.90
N ILE A 30 4.63 -8.32 -16.65
CA ILE A 30 4.88 -9.27 -15.57
C ILE A 30 3.94 -8.93 -14.41
N VAL A 31 3.19 -9.93 -13.94
CA VAL A 31 2.23 -9.77 -12.85
C VAL A 31 2.54 -10.78 -11.77
N GLY A 32 2.72 -10.29 -10.55
CA GLY A 32 2.90 -11.06 -9.33
C GLY A 32 1.60 -11.65 -8.81
N THR A 33 1.62 -12.01 -7.55
CA THR A 33 0.55 -12.62 -6.78
C THR A 33 0.19 -11.74 -5.58
N ASP A 34 -0.82 -12.10 -4.81
CA ASP A 34 -1.13 -11.37 -3.57
C ASP A 34 -0.22 -11.77 -2.38
N GLY A 35 0.82 -12.59 -2.62
CA GLY A 35 1.81 -12.99 -1.63
C GLY A 35 3.25 -12.63 -2.06
N PRO A 36 4.25 -12.81 -1.18
CA PRO A 36 5.61 -12.34 -1.43
C PRO A 36 6.25 -12.95 -2.68
N ASP A 37 6.63 -12.09 -3.61
CA ASP A 37 7.23 -12.48 -4.88
C ASP A 37 8.69 -12.03 -5.02
N VAL A 38 9.44 -12.81 -5.80
CA VAL A 38 10.73 -12.38 -6.36
C VAL A 38 10.55 -12.29 -7.86
N ILE A 39 10.53 -11.06 -8.36
CA ILE A 39 10.27 -10.74 -9.77
C ILE A 39 11.53 -10.20 -10.42
N MET A 40 11.94 -10.85 -11.50
CA MET A 40 12.98 -10.32 -12.39
C MET A 40 12.38 -9.96 -13.75
N GLY A 41 12.58 -8.70 -14.13
CA GLY A 41 12.37 -8.18 -15.48
C GLY A 41 13.43 -8.67 -16.46
N THR A 42 13.44 -8.04 -17.62
CA THR A 42 14.23 -8.37 -18.79
C THR A 42 15.21 -7.23 -19.11
N PRO A 43 16.11 -7.39 -20.09
CA PRO A 43 16.91 -6.26 -20.57
C PRO A 43 16.15 -5.24 -21.41
N GLY A 44 14.86 -5.45 -21.67
CA GLY A 44 13.98 -4.53 -22.40
C GLY A 44 12.95 -3.89 -21.48
N ALA A 45 12.21 -2.91 -21.99
CA ALA A 45 11.20 -2.19 -21.21
C ALA A 45 10.13 -3.12 -20.64
N ASP A 46 9.85 -3.06 -19.35
CA ASP A 46 8.86 -3.92 -18.71
C ASP A 46 7.74 -3.14 -18.00
N ILE A 47 6.59 -3.79 -17.86
CA ILE A 47 5.50 -3.36 -16.99
C ILE A 47 5.36 -4.44 -15.93
N ILE A 48 5.76 -4.11 -14.70
CA ILE A 48 5.79 -5.04 -13.57
C ILE A 48 4.76 -4.60 -12.52
N ARG A 49 3.90 -5.53 -12.11
CA ARG A 49 2.91 -5.32 -11.04
C ARG A 49 3.07 -6.43 -10.01
N ALA A 50 3.66 -6.15 -8.86
CA ALA A 50 3.93 -7.18 -7.85
C ALA A 50 2.68 -7.54 -7.02
N LEU A 51 1.74 -6.60 -6.89
CA LEU A 51 0.40 -6.74 -6.28
C LEU A 51 0.42 -6.68 -4.74
N GLY A 52 0.50 -7.80 -4.04
CA GLY A 52 0.42 -7.83 -2.58
C GLY A 52 1.49 -8.75 -2.02
N GLY A 53 1.93 -8.50 -0.80
CA GLY A 53 3.06 -9.23 -0.22
C GLY A 53 4.29 -8.33 -0.11
N ASN A 54 5.35 -8.83 0.52
CA ASN A 54 6.61 -8.07 0.60
C ASN A 54 7.49 -8.51 -0.55
N ASP A 55 7.52 -7.72 -1.61
CA ASP A 55 8.08 -8.16 -2.88
C ASP A 55 9.54 -7.72 -3.04
N VAL A 56 10.29 -8.50 -3.82
CA VAL A 56 11.59 -8.10 -4.35
C VAL A 56 11.46 -8.03 -5.87
N VAL A 57 11.57 -6.82 -6.41
CA VAL A 57 11.45 -6.58 -7.86
C VAL A 57 12.74 -5.96 -8.39
N CYS A 58 13.30 -6.56 -9.43
CA CYS A 58 14.42 -6.02 -10.21
C CYS A 58 13.92 -5.78 -11.65
N GLY A 59 13.91 -4.54 -12.11
CA GLY A 59 13.44 -4.13 -13.45
C GLY A 59 14.33 -4.68 -14.56
N GLY A 60 15.64 -4.74 -14.32
CA GLY A 60 16.61 -5.17 -15.31
C GLY A 60 17.14 -4.00 -16.12
N GLY A 61 17.02 -4.05 -17.44
CA GLY A 61 17.45 -2.96 -18.29
C GLY A 61 16.27 -2.44 -19.11
N GLY A 62 16.28 -1.18 -19.51
CA GLY A 62 15.26 -0.64 -20.39
C GLY A 62 14.56 0.58 -19.80
N ARG A 63 13.26 0.68 -20.02
CA ARG A 63 12.42 1.73 -19.44
C ARG A 63 11.28 1.00 -18.77
N ASP A 64 11.38 0.84 -17.48
CA ASP A 64 10.49 -0.03 -16.74
C ASP A 64 9.41 0.77 -16.03
N VAL A 65 8.25 0.14 -15.87
CA VAL A 65 7.15 0.63 -15.06
C VAL A 65 6.89 -0.41 -13.98
N ILE A 66 7.36 -0.13 -12.78
CA ILE A 66 7.27 -1.03 -11.63
C ILE A 66 6.25 -0.50 -10.63
N VAL A 67 5.33 -1.36 -10.21
CA VAL A 67 4.36 -1.10 -9.13
C VAL A 67 4.49 -2.23 -8.12
N GLY A 68 4.96 -1.91 -6.90
CA GLY A 68 5.05 -2.87 -5.78
C GLY A 68 3.66 -3.30 -5.37
N GLY A 69 2.87 -2.36 -4.85
CA GLY A 69 1.48 -2.60 -4.49
C GLY A 69 1.32 -2.55 -2.99
N PHE A 70 0.89 -3.62 -2.33
CA PHE A 70 0.71 -3.65 -0.88
C PHE A 70 1.81 -4.48 -0.21
N GLY A 71 2.55 -3.89 0.72
CA GLY A 71 3.56 -4.60 1.50
C GLY A 71 4.77 -3.75 1.74
N LYS A 72 5.84 -4.35 2.28
CA LYS A 72 7.14 -3.69 2.38
C LYS A 72 8.01 -4.18 1.25
N ASP A 73 8.03 -3.42 0.18
CA ASP A 73 8.65 -3.85 -1.05
C ASP A 73 10.08 -3.35 -1.16
N LEU A 74 10.91 -4.14 -1.84
CA LEU A 74 12.20 -3.72 -2.35
C LEU A 74 12.10 -3.67 -3.87
N LEU A 75 12.06 -2.45 -4.42
CA LEU A 75 11.88 -2.20 -5.84
C LEU A 75 13.13 -1.53 -6.41
N MET A 76 13.70 -2.13 -7.45
CA MET A 76 14.88 -1.64 -8.16
C MET A 76 14.53 -1.47 -9.65
N GLY A 77 14.65 -0.25 -10.19
CA GLY A 77 14.56 0.01 -11.63
C GLY A 77 15.77 -0.53 -12.40
N ASP A 78 16.94 -0.55 -11.75
CA ASP A 78 18.22 -0.98 -12.29
C ASP A 78 18.73 -0.07 -13.42
N GLY A 79 18.60 -0.47 -14.69
CA GLY A 79 19.25 0.20 -15.81
C GLY A 79 18.27 0.88 -16.76
N GLY A 80 18.43 2.19 -16.95
CA GLY A 80 17.68 3.00 -17.90
C GLY A 80 16.65 3.89 -17.20
N PRO A 81 15.85 4.69 -17.94
CA PRO A 81 14.96 5.67 -17.34
C PRO A 81 13.64 5.03 -16.89
N ASP A 82 13.46 4.88 -15.58
CA ASP A 82 12.38 4.05 -15.02
C ASP A 82 11.28 4.85 -14.32
N LYS A 83 10.14 4.20 -14.13
CA LYS A 83 9.05 4.67 -13.27
C LYS A 83 8.75 3.62 -12.21
N VAL A 84 9.04 3.93 -10.95
CA VAL A 84 8.87 2.99 -9.83
C VAL A 84 7.92 3.57 -8.79
N ILE A 85 6.91 2.80 -8.42
CA ILE A 85 5.92 3.16 -7.39
C ILE A 85 5.91 2.04 -6.34
N GLY A 86 6.30 2.36 -5.10
CA GLY A 86 6.25 1.46 -3.94
C GLY A 86 4.83 0.98 -3.69
N GLY A 87 3.96 1.92 -3.33
CA GLY A 87 2.55 1.64 -3.13
C GLY A 87 2.18 1.87 -1.68
N ALA A 88 1.69 0.86 -0.98
CA ALA A 88 1.28 0.96 0.40
C ALA A 88 2.14 0.06 1.29
N GLY A 89 2.85 0.68 2.22
CA GLY A 89 3.69 0.04 3.21
C GLY A 89 4.99 0.82 3.39
N ALA A 90 6.04 0.17 3.90
CA ALA A 90 7.32 0.85 4.11
C ALA A 90 8.29 0.34 3.06
N ASP A 91 8.34 1.05 1.95
CA ASP A 91 8.99 0.57 0.74
C ASP A 91 10.42 1.09 0.63
N ARG A 92 11.25 0.33 -0.09
CA ARG A 92 12.57 0.77 -0.52
C ARG A 92 12.57 0.81 -2.05
N VAL A 93 12.55 2.02 -2.58
CA VAL A 93 12.49 2.29 -4.02
C VAL A 93 13.84 2.81 -4.47
N MET A 94 14.46 2.13 -5.43
CA MET A 94 15.74 2.53 -6.03
C MET A 94 15.58 2.66 -7.55
N GLY A 95 15.93 3.83 -8.11
CA GLY A 95 15.87 4.05 -9.56
C GLY A 95 16.97 3.31 -10.29
N GLY A 96 18.21 3.50 -9.85
CA GLY A 96 19.36 2.82 -10.44
C GLY A 96 20.14 3.78 -11.33
N GLY A 97 20.25 3.53 -12.62
CA GLY A 97 20.94 4.43 -13.54
C GLY A 97 20.03 4.90 -14.65
N GLY A 98 19.73 6.19 -14.73
CA GLY A 98 18.72 6.64 -15.67
C GLY A 98 18.30 8.08 -15.45
N ARG A 99 17.06 8.38 -15.81
CA ARG A 99 16.38 9.60 -15.37
C ARG A 99 15.04 9.12 -14.86
N ASP A 100 14.97 8.94 -13.55
CA ASP A 100 13.92 8.10 -12.98
C ASP A 100 12.79 8.94 -12.39
N LEU A 101 11.61 8.33 -12.35
CA LEU A 101 10.43 8.85 -11.68
C LEU A 101 10.03 7.89 -10.56
N LEU A 102 10.38 8.24 -9.33
CA LEU A 102 10.25 7.36 -8.18
C LEU A 102 9.20 7.87 -7.21
N LYS A 103 8.36 6.98 -6.68
CA LYS A 103 7.37 7.30 -5.66
C LYS A 103 7.35 6.21 -4.60
N GLY A 104 7.57 6.58 -3.34
CA GLY A 104 7.43 5.64 -2.21
C GLY A 104 5.98 5.21 -2.05
N GLY A 105 5.07 6.19 -1.93
CA GLY A 105 3.66 5.93 -1.78
C GLY A 105 3.21 6.27 -0.36
N SER A 106 2.39 5.40 0.25
CA SER A 106 1.91 5.60 1.62
C SER A 106 2.66 4.70 2.59
N GLY A 107 3.14 5.29 3.67
CA GLY A 107 3.94 4.62 4.69
C GLY A 107 5.36 5.17 4.70
N ALA A 108 6.25 4.61 5.54
CA ALA A 108 7.56 5.20 5.78
C ALA A 108 8.59 4.66 4.77
N ASP A 109 8.72 5.37 3.65
CA ASP A 109 9.50 4.91 2.50
C ASP A 109 10.94 5.42 2.50
N VAL A 110 11.79 4.70 1.81
CA VAL A 110 13.14 5.12 1.41
C VAL A 110 13.19 5.15 -0.11
N VAL A 111 13.39 6.33 -0.68
CA VAL A 111 13.47 6.52 -2.14
C VAL A 111 14.85 7.03 -2.52
N ILE A 112 15.55 6.30 -3.39
CA ILE A 112 16.92 6.57 -3.82
C ILE A 112 16.95 6.65 -5.35
N GLY A 113 17.29 7.82 -5.90
CA GLY A 113 17.37 8.05 -7.35
C GLY A 113 18.44 7.18 -7.99
N GLY A 114 19.69 7.35 -7.55
CA GLY A 114 20.85 6.69 -8.12
C GLY A 114 21.59 7.61 -9.08
N LYS A 115 22.07 7.07 -10.20
CA LYS A 115 22.80 7.84 -11.21
C LYS A 115 21.82 8.52 -12.16
N GLY A 116 21.92 9.85 -12.24
CA GLY A 116 21.25 10.65 -13.27
C GLY A 116 20.38 11.75 -12.70
N GLU A 117 19.43 12.23 -13.50
CA GLU A 117 18.52 13.30 -13.11
C GLU A 117 17.16 12.72 -12.74
N ASP A 118 16.94 12.50 -11.44
CA ASP A 118 15.78 11.77 -10.93
C ASP A 118 14.77 12.70 -10.25
N ARG A 119 13.49 12.30 -10.29
CA ARG A 119 12.40 12.95 -9.55
C ARG A 119 11.77 11.97 -8.59
N CYS A 120 11.65 12.38 -7.32
CA CYS A 120 11.21 11.51 -6.25
C CYS A 120 10.05 12.12 -5.46
N PHE A 121 9.10 11.28 -5.07
CA PHE A 121 7.93 11.65 -4.29
C PHE A 121 7.83 10.71 -3.09
N ASP A 122 8.22 11.18 -1.91
CA ASP A 122 7.96 10.49 -0.64
C ASP A 122 6.75 11.12 0.06
N ASN A 123 6.39 10.56 1.22
CA ASN A 123 5.33 11.07 2.08
C ASN A 123 5.69 12.39 2.81
N ARG A 124 6.85 13.00 2.50
CA ARG A 124 7.34 14.29 3.01
C ARG A 124 7.53 15.30 1.87
N ALA A 125 6.55 15.40 0.97
CA ALA A 125 6.49 16.39 -0.11
C ALA A 125 7.65 16.33 -1.14
N GLU A 126 7.44 16.95 -2.29
CA GLU A 126 8.30 16.85 -3.47
C GLU A 126 9.76 17.22 -3.19
N HIS A 127 10.64 16.22 -3.13
CA HIS A 127 12.08 16.41 -2.97
C HIS A 127 12.81 15.84 -4.19
N TYR A 128 13.84 16.56 -4.67
CA TYR A 128 14.88 15.90 -5.46
C TYR A 128 15.50 14.82 -4.57
N CYS A 129 15.55 13.56 -5.02
CA CYS A 129 16.15 12.48 -4.22
C CYS A 129 17.50 12.93 -3.67
N GLU A 130 17.86 12.47 -2.47
CA GLU A 130 19.18 12.73 -1.88
C GLU A 130 20.25 12.39 -2.93
N ARG A 131 20.89 13.41 -3.53
CA ARG A 131 21.98 13.20 -4.48
C ARG A 131 23.10 12.57 -3.67
N VAL A 132 23.27 11.25 -3.76
CA VAL A 132 24.55 10.65 -3.42
C VAL A 132 25.52 11.01 -4.55
N ASN A 133 25.99 12.27 -4.61
CA ASN A 133 27.20 12.53 -5.38
C ASN A 133 28.39 12.14 -4.49
N SER A 134 29.04 11.06 -4.87
CA SER A 134 30.46 11.17 -5.15
C SER A 134 30.86 10.02 -6.06
N GLU A 135 31.40 10.40 -7.22
CA GLU A 135 32.28 9.56 -8.02
C GLU A 135 33.46 9.09 -7.16
N ALA A 136 33.35 7.90 -6.55
CA ALA A 136 34.47 7.10 -6.07
C ALA A 136 33.96 5.71 -5.68
N GLY A 137 34.12 4.73 -6.58
CA GLY A 137 34.66 3.41 -6.22
C GLY A 137 33.98 2.53 -5.15
N THR A 138 32.83 2.88 -4.59
CA THR A 138 32.05 1.96 -3.77
C THR A 138 30.69 1.80 -4.44
N THR A 139 30.46 0.64 -5.04
CA THR A 139 29.11 0.09 -5.15
C THR A 139 28.40 0.37 -3.82
N PRO A 140 27.20 0.98 -3.81
CA PRO A 140 26.41 1.07 -2.59
C PRO A 140 26.23 -0.37 -2.08
N THR A 141 26.98 -0.74 -1.04
CA THR A 141 26.81 -2.04 -0.42
C THR A 141 25.44 -2.02 0.23
N ALA A 142 24.53 -2.80 -0.33
CA ALA A 142 23.30 -3.19 0.34
C ALA A 142 23.62 -3.58 1.80
N PRO A 143 22.73 -3.32 2.76
CA PRO A 143 22.96 -3.69 4.15
C PRO A 143 23.38 -5.17 4.21
N ALA A 144 24.44 -5.44 4.98
CA ALA A 144 25.17 -6.71 4.97
C ALA A 144 24.35 -7.92 5.46
N SER A 145 23.13 -7.69 5.96
CA SER A 145 22.22 -8.73 6.42
C SER A 145 20.78 -8.21 6.46
N LEU A 146 19.82 -9.09 6.17
CA LEU A 146 18.38 -8.88 6.40
C LEU A 146 18.04 -8.63 7.88
N THR A 147 18.99 -8.85 8.80
CA THR A 147 18.79 -8.64 10.25
C THR A 147 19.07 -7.21 10.73
N ASP A 148 19.76 -6.37 9.96
CA ASP A 148 20.21 -5.05 10.43
C ASP A 148 19.27 -3.89 10.04
N VAL A 149 18.08 -4.20 9.49
CA VAL A 149 17.05 -3.21 9.08
C VAL A 149 15.89 -3.13 10.08
N VAL A 150 15.95 -3.85 11.22
CA VAL A 150 14.79 -3.99 12.11
C VAL A 150 15.19 -3.91 13.58
N PRO A 151 14.86 -2.83 14.34
CA PRO A 151 14.37 -3.06 15.69
C PRO A 151 13.08 -3.87 15.53
N SER A 152 13.05 -5.09 16.07
CA SER A 152 11.91 -6.00 16.00
C SER A 152 10.65 -5.35 16.57
N HIS A 153 9.90 -4.67 15.70
CA HIS A 153 8.46 -4.56 15.79
C HIS A 153 7.90 -5.42 14.66
N SER A 154 7.67 -6.69 14.97
CA SER A 154 7.17 -7.71 14.06
C SER A 154 5.87 -7.27 13.37
N LEU A 155 5.86 -7.26 12.04
CA LEU A 155 4.64 -7.15 11.22
C LEU A 155 3.73 -8.39 11.34
N ASN A 156 4.29 -9.49 11.87
CA ASN A 156 3.59 -10.72 12.27
C ASN A 156 3.29 -10.75 13.78
N ALA A 157 3.39 -9.61 14.49
CA ALA A 157 2.78 -9.54 15.81
C ALA A 157 1.28 -9.71 15.63
N SER A 158 0.71 -10.72 16.28
CA SER A 158 -0.73 -10.77 16.51
C SER A 158 -1.16 -9.43 17.10
N LEU A 159 -1.98 -8.70 16.35
CA LEU A 159 -2.58 -7.46 16.81
C LEU A 159 -3.71 -7.81 17.76
N SER A 160 -3.95 -6.95 18.76
CA SER A 160 -5.25 -6.97 19.41
C SER A 160 -6.35 -6.63 18.40
N GLU A 161 -7.58 -7.07 18.66
CA GLU A 161 -8.74 -6.70 17.84
C GLU A 161 -8.88 -5.18 17.70
N ASP A 162 -8.61 -4.43 18.77
CA ASP A 162 -8.64 -2.97 18.75
C ASP A 162 -7.57 -2.39 17.83
N GLN A 163 -6.34 -2.91 17.86
CA GLN A 163 -5.28 -2.48 16.96
C GLN A 163 -5.62 -2.80 15.51
N PHE A 164 -6.13 -4.01 15.26
CA PHE A 164 -6.50 -4.46 13.93
C PHE A 164 -7.63 -3.61 13.34
N THR A 165 -8.71 -3.38 14.09
CA THR A 165 -9.84 -2.56 13.64
C THR A 165 -9.51 -1.08 13.49
N ALA A 166 -8.60 -0.54 14.32
CA ALA A 166 -8.10 0.83 14.16
C ALA A 166 -7.35 1.01 12.84
N ILE A 167 -6.51 0.03 12.47
CA ILE A 167 -5.79 0.07 11.18
C ILE A 167 -6.76 0.00 10.01
N ILE A 168 -7.81 -0.83 10.08
CA ILE A 168 -8.85 -0.85 9.03
C ILE A 168 -9.50 0.53 8.90
N ALA A 169 -9.85 1.19 10.01
CA ALA A 169 -10.47 2.52 9.98
C ALA A 169 -9.56 3.59 9.38
N ASP A 170 -8.28 3.60 9.75
CA ASP A 170 -7.26 4.49 9.17
C ASP A 170 -7.12 4.29 7.66
N GLU A 171 -7.10 3.02 7.23
CA GLU A 171 -6.94 2.66 5.83
C GLU A 171 -8.19 2.99 4.99
N ILE A 172 -9.38 2.85 5.58
CA ILE A 172 -10.62 3.30 4.95
C ILE A 172 -10.55 4.81 4.64
N PHE A 173 -10.12 5.64 5.59
CA PHE A 173 -9.98 7.09 5.37
C PHE A 173 -9.01 7.38 4.20
N ARG A 174 -7.86 6.70 4.18
CA ARG A 174 -6.88 6.81 3.09
C ARG A 174 -7.51 6.47 1.74
N LEU A 175 -8.19 5.33 1.65
CA LEU A 175 -8.81 4.84 0.41
C LEU A 175 -9.95 5.74 -0.08
N VAL A 176 -10.77 6.30 0.82
CA VAL A 176 -11.82 7.26 0.47
C VAL A 176 -11.22 8.46 -0.25
N ASN A 177 -10.12 9.02 0.28
CA ASN A 177 -9.47 10.17 -0.32
C ASN A 177 -8.73 9.84 -1.62
N VAL A 178 -8.29 8.59 -1.81
CA VAL A 178 -7.80 8.11 -3.12
C VAL A 178 -8.92 8.10 -4.16
N GLU A 179 -10.11 7.59 -3.81
CA GLU A 179 -11.25 7.56 -4.73
C GLU A 179 -11.78 8.97 -5.06
N ARG A 180 -11.81 9.87 -4.08
CA ARG A 180 -12.18 11.28 -4.31
C ARG A 180 -11.19 11.98 -5.22
N ALA A 181 -9.88 11.78 -5.02
CA ALA A 181 -8.85 12.33 -5.89
C ALA A 181 -8.97 11.79 -7.33
N ARG A 182 -9.27 10.50 -7.53
CA ARG A 182 -9.53 9.90 -8.85
C ARG A 182 -10.73 10.52 -9.55
N ALA A 183 -11.73 10.95 -8.79
CA ALA A 183 -12.93 11.58 -9.30
C ALA A 183 -12.82 13.12 -9.45
N GLY A 184 -11.67 13.71 -9.09
CA GLY A 184 -11.50 15.17 -9.09
C GLY A 184 -12.34 15.89 -8.03
N VAL A 185 -12.60 15.23 -6.90
CA VAL A 185 -13.34 15.76 -5.76
C VAL A 185 -12.36 16.07 -4.62
N ASP A 186 -12.56 17.18 -3.92
CA ASP A 186 -11.69 17.62 -2.82
C ASP A 186 -11.57 16.56 -1.72
N PRO A 187 -10.39 16.36 -1.11
CA PRO A 187 -10.21 15.38 -0.06
C PRO A 187 -10.99 15.75 1.20
N LEU A 188 -11.46 14.73 1.92
CA LEU A 188 -12.08 14.89 3.23
C LEU A 188 -11.03 15.05 4.32
N VAL A 189 -11.36 15.85 5.33
CA VAL A 189 -10.60 16.02 6.57
C VAL A 189 -11.05 14.98 7.60
N ARG A 190 -10.10 14.36 8.29
CA ARG A 190 -10.42 13.37 9.32
C ARG A 190 -10.90 14.05 10.59
N ASP A 191 -12.06 13.63 11.10
CA ASP A 191 -12.64 14.12 12.34
C ASP A 191 -12.69 13.01 13.41
N ALA A 192 -12.06 13.28 14.55
CA ALA A 192 -11.93 12.31 15.64
C ALA A 192 -13.26 12.00 16.35
N ALA A 193 -14.20 12.95 16.39
CA ALA A 193 -15.51 12.75 16.98
C ALA A 193 -16.40 11.87 16.07
N LEU A 194 -16.29 12.04 14.75
CA LEU A 194 -16.90 11.16 13.76
C LEU A 194 -16.30 9.76 13.82
N ASP A 195 -14.97 9.60 13.91
CA ASP A 195 -14.33 8.29 14.10
C ASP A 195 -14.89 7.58 15.34
N ALA A 196 -14.94 8.28 16.47
CA ALA A 196 -15.48 7.75 17.71
C ALA A 196 -16.97 7.37 17.57
N GLY A 197 -17.76 8.18 16.85
CA GLY A 197 -19.15 7.90 16.53
C GLY A 197 -19.33 6.65 15.67
N SER A 198 -18.59 6.57 14.57
CA SER A 198 -18.57 5.43 13.65
C SER A 198 -18.15 4.15 14.36
N LYS A 199 -17.13 4.20 15.24
CA LYS A 199 -16.69 3.04 16.03
C LYS A 199 -17.78 2.58 16.99
N ARG A 200 -18.43 3.52 17.72
CA ARG A 200 -19.55 3.21 18.62
C ARG A 200 -20.68 2.50 17.88
N TRP A 201 -21.05 2.96 16.68
CA TRP A 201 -22.13 2.34 15.93
C TRP A 201 -21.77 0.97 15.35
N SER A 202 -20.55 0.83 14.83
CA SER A 202 -20.03 -0.49 14.41
C SER A 202 -20.06 -1.50 15.57
N THR A 203 -19.69 -1.07 16.79
CA THR A 203 -19.78 -1.91 18.00
C THR A 203 -21.24 -2.25 18.35
N ALA A 204 -22.17 -1.31 18.19
CA ALA A 204 -23.59 -1.55 18.41
C ALA A 204 -24.15 -2.61 17.43
N MET A 205 -23.80 -2.52 16.15
CA MET A 205 -24.20 -3.52 15.14
C MET A 205 -23.55 -4.90 15.40
N ALA A 206 -22.36 -4.93 16.00
CA ALA A 206 -21.68 -6.17 16.37
C ALA A 206 -22.31 -6.89 17.59
N ALA A 207 -23.23 -6.25 18.33
CA ALA A 207 -23.81 -6.83 19.53
C ALA A 207 -24.68 -8.09 19.25
N PRO A 208 -24.84 -9.01 20.22
CA PRO A 208 -25.76 -10.13 20.10
C PRO A 208 -27.21 -9.68 19.83
N GLY A 209 -27.84 -10.22 18.79
CA GLY A 209 -29.21 -9.87 18.40
C GLY A 209 -29.41 -8.50 17.75
N ALA A 210 -28.33 -7.74 17.51
CA ALA A 210 -28.41 -6.45 16.85
C ALA A 210 -28.72 -6.59 15.35
N LEU A 211 -29.40 -5.57 14.81
CA LEU A 211 -29.69 -5.44 13.39
C LEU A 211 -28.53 -4.74 12.67
N PHE A 212 -28.28 -5.16 11.43
CA PHE A 212 -27.42 -4.41 10.51
C PHE A 212 -28.25 -3.30 9.87
N MET A 213 -28.09 -2.06 10.35
CA MET A 213 -28.89 -0.93 9.93
C MET A 213 -28.15 0.40 10.12
N HIS A 214 -28.62 1.44 9.43
CA HIS A 214 -28.12 2.80 9.61
C HIS A 214 -28.35 3.33 11.03
N ASP A 215 -27.44 4.18 11.50
CA ASP A 215 -27.57 4.80 12.84
C ASP A 215 -28.82 5.69 12.89
N PRO A 216 -29.77 5.41 13.79
CA PRO A 216 -30.97 6.23 13.93
C PRO A 216 -30.68 7.60 14.58
N ASN A 217 -29.52 7.80 15.19
CA ASN A 217 -29.14 9.07 15.79
C ASN A 217 -28.62 10.04 14.71
N LEU A 218 -29.16 11.26 14.71
CA LEU A 218 -28.80 12.30 13.75
C LEU A 218 -27.61 13.14 14.28
N GLY A 219 -26.59 13.28 13.45
CA GLY A 219 -25.39 14.09 13.71
C GLY A 219 -24.36 14.06 12.58
N PHE A 220 -24.73 13.50 11.43
CA PHE A 220 -23.91 13.34 10.24
C PHE A 220 -24.80 13.56 9.01
N ALA A 221 -24.18 13.95 7.90
CA ALA A 221 -24.87 14.25 6.66
C ALA A 221 -25.00 13.02 5.75
N GLY A 222 -24.10 12.05 5.90
CA GLY A 222 -24.15 10.77 5.19
C GLY A 222 -23.53 9.64 5.99
N GLU A 223 -23.96 8.42 5.71
CA GLU A 223 -23.42 7.21 6.31
C GLU A 223 -23.33 6.09 5.26
N ASN A 224 -22.23 5.35 5.28
CA ASN A 224 -22.11 4.06 4.63
C ASN A 224 -21.81 3.00 5.69
N ILE A 225 -22.45 1.84 5.58
CA ILE A 225 -22.18 0.69 6.43
C ILE A 225 -21.82 -0.52 5.58
N ALA A 226 -20.97 -1.40 6.08
CA ALA A 226 -20.65 -2.67 5.43
C ALA A 226 -20.30 -3.74 6.46
N GLN A 227 -20.42 -4.99 6.02
CA GLN A 227 -19.90 -6.15 6.72
C GLN A 227 -18.92 -6.88 5.81
N ASN A 228 -17.89 -7.48 6.41
CA ASN A 228 -17.04 -8.41 5.68
C ASN A 228 -16.44 -9.44 6.64
N TYR A 229 -16.27 -10.66 6.14
CA TYR A 229 -15.66 -11.75 6.91
C TYR A 229 -14.13 -11.67 6.86
N ILE A 230 -13.50 -12.12 7.95
CA ILE A 230 -12.06 -12.30 8.07
C ILE A 230 -11.79 -13.78 8.21
N LEU A 231 -10.86 -14.29 7.40
CA LEU A 231 -10.54 -15.71 7.31
C LEU A 231 -9.28 -16.10 8.10
N GLU A 232 -8.45 -15.12 8.50
CA GLU A 232 -7.07 -15.36 8.99
C GLU A 232 -6.69 -14.47 10.20
N ASP A 233 -5.46 -14.66 10.71
CA ASP A 233 -4.89 -14.00 11.91
C ASP A 233 -4.79 -12.46 11.78
N TYR A 234 -5.03 -11.75 12.90
CA TYR A 234 -5.04 -10.28 12.96
C TYR A 234 -3.64 -9.68 12.75
N THR A 235 -3.29 -9.48 11.49
CA THR A 235 -2.05 -8.85 11.03
C THR A 235 -2.33 -7.49 10.42
N ARG A 236 -1.29 -6.64 10.32
CA ARG A 236 -1.43 -5.32 9.69
C ARG A 236 -1.75 -5.42 8.19
N SER A 237 -1.18 -6.40 7.49
CA SER A 237 -1.44 -6.66 6.07
C SER A 237 -2.89 -7.09 5.84
N LEU A 238 -3.42 -7.99 6.68
CA LEU A 238 -4.80 -8.40 6.60
C LEU A 238 -5.77 -7.24 6.87
N ALA A 239 -5.46 -6.35 7.82
CA ALA A 239 -6.27 -5.15 8.07
C ALA A 239 -6.36 -4.25 6.82
N ALA A 240 -5.23 -4.04 6.13
CA ALA A 240 -5.21 -3.23 4.92
C ALA A 240 -5.99 -3.88 3.75
N ALA A 241 -5.78 -5.18 3.50
CA ALA A 241 -6.51 -5.93 2.49
C ALA A 241 -8.03 -5.92 2.77
N HIS A 242 -8.40 -6.03 4.04
CA HIS A 242 -9.78 -6.00 4.48
C HIS A 242 -10.44 -4.63 4.24
N ALA A 243 -9.73 -3.54 4.51
CA ALA A 243 -10.18 -2.19 4.17
C ALA A 243 -10.38 -2.01 2.65
N GLY A 244 -9.49 -2.58 1.83
CA GLY A 244 -9.63 -2.61 0.37
C GLY A 244 -10.90 -3.34 -0.10
N SER A 245 -11.21 -4.50 0.49
CA SER A 245 -12.46 -5.23 0.21
C SER A 245 -13.71 -4.41 0.55
N LEU A 246 -13.74 -3.78 1.73
CA LEU A 246 -14.83 -2.90 2.15
C LEU A 246 -14.99 -1.71 1.18
N MET A 247 -13.88 -1.10 0.76
CA MET A 247 -13.89 -0.03 -0.25
C MET A 247 -14.49 -0.49 -1.57
N GLY A 248 -14.11 -1.67 -2.05
CA GLY A 248 -14.66 -2.27 -3.27
C GLY A 248 -16.19 -2.46 -3.18
N GLN A 249 -16.70 -2.91 -2.03
CA GLN A 249 -18.15 -3.05 -1.81
C GLN A 249 -18.88 -1.71 -1.89
N TRP A 250 -18.35 -0.67 -1.24
CA TRP A 250 -18.96 0.66 -1.27
C TRP A 250 -18.90 1.29 -2.65
N MET A 251 -17.77 1.21 -3.35
CA MET A 251 -17.63 1.80 -4.69
C MET A 251 -18.49 1.08 -5.74
N ASN A 252 -18.80 -0.21 -5.55
CA ASN A 252 -19.69 -0.95 -6.45
C ASN A 252 -21.19 -0.74 -6.16
N SER A 253 -21.56 -0.07 -5.06
CA SER A 253 -22.94 0.30 -4.74
C SER A 253 -23.21 1.76 -5.12
N SER A 254 -24.26 2.03 -5.90
CA SER A 254 -24.58 3.39 -6.36
C SER A 254 -24.84 4.36 -5.20
N GLY A 255 -25.57 3.93 -4.16
CA GLY A 255 -25.85 4.75 -2.98
C GLY A 255 -24.59 5.04 -2.17
N HIS A 256 -23.77 4.02 -1.91
CA HIS A 256 -22.55 4.19 -1.10
C HIS A 256 -21.49 5.01 -1.83
N ARG A 257 -21.29 4.76 -3.13
CA ARG A 257 -20.40 5.55 -3.99
C ARG A 257 -20.82 7.02 -4.05
N ALA A 258 -22.13 7.30 -4.11
CA ALA A 258 -22.64 8.67 -4.13
C ALA A 258 -22.28 9.44 -2.85
N ASN A 259 -22.30 8.79 -1.68
CA ASN A 259 -21.81 9.40 -0.44
C ASN A 259 -20.31 9.71 -0.49
N ILE A 260 -19.48 8.74 -0.90
CA ILE A 260 -18.02 8.90 -0.96
C ILE A 260 -17.61 10.07 -1.88
N LEU A 261 -18.30 10.22 -3.01
CA LEU A 261 -17.98 11.21 -4.04
C LEU A 261 -18.80 12.51 -3.93
N LYS A 262 -19.58 12.69 -2.87
CA LYS A 262 -20.36 13.93 -2.71
C LYS A 262 -19.41 15.11 -2.44
N ALA A 263 -19.49 16.13 -3.30
CA ALA A 263 -18.59 17.27 -3.27
C ALA A 263 -18.72 18.12 -2.00
N ASP A 264 -19.96 18.29 -1.50
CA ASP A 264 -20.23 19.17 -0.36
C ASP A 264 -19.77 18.61 1.00
N TYR A 265 -19.31 17.36 1.06
CA TYR A 265 -18.75 16.81 2.30
C TYR A 265 -17.32 17.30 2.51
N GLU A 266 -17.03 17.76 3.73
CA GLU A 266 -15.73 18.27 4.16
C GLU A 266 -15.06 17.33 5.16
N ASN A 267 -15.84 16.71 6.06
CA ASN A 267 -15.30 15.92 7.16
C ASN A 267 -15.69 14.44 7.05
N PHE A 268 -14.82 13.57 7.57
CA PHE A 268 -14.96 12.13 7.52
C PHE A 268 -14.59 11.48 8.85
N GLY A 269 -15.33 10.43 9.22
CA GLY A 269 -14.87 9.49 10.23
C GLY A 269 -15.24 8.04 9.92
N ALA A 270 -14.35 7.12 10.25
CA ALA A 270 -14.55 5.69 10.10
C ALA A 270 -14.38 4.95 11.43
N GLY A 271 -15.10 3.84 11.56
CA GLY A 271 -14.95 2.97 12.72
C GLY A 271 -15.36 1.55 12.40
N VAL A 272 -14.59 0.62 12.93
CA VAL A 272 -14.75 -0.81 12.65
C VAL A 272 -14.82 -1.58 13.96
N ALA A 273 -15.74 -2.53 14.07
CA ALA A 273 -15.84 -3.45 15.20
C ALA A 273 -15.98 -4.89 14.69
N MET A 274 -15.74 -5.87 15.56
CA MET A 274 -15.84 -7.28 15.20
C MET A 274 -16.79 -8.04 16.12
N LYS A 275 -17.33 -9.13 15.57
CA LYS A 275 -18.04 -10.18 16.29
C LYS A 275 -17.58 -11.53 15.76
N GLY A 276 -16.66 -12.17 16.48
CA GLY A 276 -15.93 -13.31 15.93
C GLY A 276 -15.23 -12.88 14.64
N ASN A 277 -15.46 -13.63 13.56
CA ASN A 277 -14.80 -13.39 12.27
C ASN A 277 -15.53 -12.38 11.36
N LEU A 278 -16.60 -11.74 11.84
CA LEU A 278 -17.36 -10.77 11.05
C LEU A 278 -17.06 -9.34 11.51
N THR A 279 -16.63 -8.51 10.57
CA THR A 279 -16.46 -7.07 10.80
C THR A 279 -17.72 -6.30 10.49
N TYR A 280 -17.87 -5.18 11.18
CA TYR A 280 -18.89 -4.16 10.98
C TYR A 280 -18.14 -2.85 10.79
N ALA A 281 -18.30 -2.22 9.63
CA ALA A 281 -17.62 -0.97 9.30
C ALA A 281 -18.65 0.12 9.04
N THR A 282 -18.38 1.30 9.59
CA THR A 282 -19.21 2.49 9.43
C THR A 282 -18.31 3.63 8.94
N GLN A 283 -18.74 4.33 7.89
CA GLN A 283 -18.18 5.61 7.42
C GLN A 283 -19.22 6.69 7.65
N ARG A 284 -18.79 7.86 8.12
CA ARG A 284 -19.63 9.03 8.32
C ARG A 284 -19.03 10.24 7.68
N PHE A 285 -19.92 11.10 7.19
CA PHE A 285 -19.59 12.30 6.46
C PHE A 285 -20.35 13.49 7.06
N THR A 286 -19.71 14.64 7.13
CA THR A 286 -20.41 15.92 7.38
C THR A 286 -19.98 16.95 6.35
N PHE A 287 -20.79 18.00 6.25
CA PHE A 287 -20.36 19.27 5.66
C PHE A 287 -19.27 19.92 6.53
#